data_AF-A0A3D4H5N8-F1
#
_entry.id   AF-A0A3D4H5N8-F1
#
_cell.length_a   1.000
_cell.length_b   1.000
_cell.length_c   1.000
_cell.angle_alpha   90.00
_cell.angle_beta   90.00
_cell.angle_gamma   90.00
#
_symmetry.space_group_name_H-M   'P 1'
#
loop_
_entity.id
_entity.type
_entity.pdbx_description
1 polymer ?
#
loop_
_entity_poly.entity_id
_entity_poly.type
_entity_poly.pdbx_seq_one_letter_code
_entity_poly.pdbx_strand_id
1 'polypeptide(L)'
;MNPIVISLIGMAVVICGILVVRMHAFIALILAAFCVTILTSSEKVLQYSLHTSAIKVIAINGETLNLEKSPTEGRSSLLRTNDKGLLQVVASGDLSPAPTEGVIKGVPAIFNPSEPGTEPSVSDYIIHDTDLAAAISESKKNWGARIAEGLGSTLTKIALLIAMASIIGKTLMDSGGAEKIVASIARAVGEKRMPMAFIGSGFTLGIPVFFDTIFYLLMPLGKAMRVKTGRNYLLYVLTIVAGGTMAHSLVPPTPGPLFVAAEMGIDIGLMMIGGIIVGLFTVSSGYLWAIYANKRWEVPLRASEELTEEELNAIANRDESELPSLGFSLLPILLPVVLMGGSTAISMIVSRSADPASWLVSFNGLMSILGDKNIAMTIAALCGIALLISSRHTRKPIKSLVHSALSSGGIIILITAAGGTFGHVLRQTGIAFTIQDMMPSAQTSLIPLGFFICMLIRTAQGSATVAMITAIGIIGPIIAGQTLNYHPIYIALAIGCGSKPISWMNDSGFWVISKMSGLTEKEMLKANTTMGIIMGTVGLVVCIIGSKVLPLI
;
A
#
# COMPACT_ATOMS: atom_id res chain seq x y z
N MET A 1 14.48 -18.92 -20.05
CA MET A 1 13.01 -19.03 -19.89
C MET A 1 12.37 -17.64 -19.99
N ASN A 2 11.18 -17.50 -20.57
CA ASN A 2 10.50 -16.20 -20.72
C ASN A 2 10.18 -15.57 -19.34
N PRO A 3 10.40 -14.26 -19.10
CA PRO A 3 10.06 -13.59 -17.82
C PRO A 3 8.61 -13.76 -17.35
N ILE A 4 7.65 -13.79 -18.28
CA ILE A 4 6.23 -14.01 -18.01
C ILE A 4 6.01 -15.41 -17.43
N VAL A 5 6.65 -16.43 -18.02
CA VAL A 5 6.56 -17.81 -17.55
C VAL A 5 7.14 -17.96 -16.14
N ILE A 6 8.29 -17.34 -15.87
CA ILE A 6 8.90 -17.33 -14.52
C ILE A 6 7.90 -16.74 -13.51
N SER A 7 7.24 -15.65 -13.87
CA SER A 7 6.31 -14.95 -13.00
C SER A 7 5.02 -15.74 -12.75
N LEU A 8 4.49 -16.41 -13.77
CA LEU A 8 3.35 -17.32 -13.63
C LEU A 8 3.67 -18.52 -12.74
N ILE A 9 4.88 -19.07 -12.85
CA ILE A 9 5.34 -20.15 -11.95
C ILE A 9 5.43 -19.65 -10.51
N GLY A 10 6.06 -18.48 -10.29
CA GLY A 10 6.11 -17.87 -8.95
C GLY A 10 4.72 -17.68 -8.36
N MET A 11 3.76 -17.18 -9.14
CA MET A 11 2.37 -17.03 -8.73
C MET A 11 1.71 -18.37 -8.39
N ALA A 12 1.91 -19.38 -9.23
CA ALA A 12 1.37 -20.72 -8.99
C ALA A 12 1.92 -21.30 -7.67
N VAL A 13 3.19 -21.05 -7.34
CA VAL A 13 3.78 -21.46 -6.05
C VAL A 13 3.13 -20.73 -4.88
N VAL A 14 2.89 -19.42 -4.97
CA VAL A 14 2.17 -18.68 -3.91
C VAL A 14 0.75 -19.24 -3.72
N ILE A 15 -0.01 -19.39 -4.81
CA ILE A 15 -1.40 -19.85 -4.77
C ILE A 15 -1.47 -21.30 -4.26
N CYS A 16 -0.65 -22.19 -4.79
CA CYS A 16 -0.60 -23.60 -4.38
C CYS A 16 -0.15 -23.74 -2.92
N GLY A 17 0.90 -23.02 -2.52
CA GLY A 17 1.40 -23.02 -1.15
C GLY A 17 0.33 -22.61 -0.15
N ILE A 18 -0.44 -21.56 -0.45
CA ILE A 18 -1.47 -21.04 0.46
C ILE A 18 -2.74 -21.91 0.43
N LEU A 19 -3.24 -22.29 -0.75
CA LEU A 19 -4.53 -22.97 -0.88
C LEU A 19 -4.45 -24.50 -0.70
N VAL A 20 -3.48 -25.12 -1.39
CA VAL A 20 -3.38 -26.58 -1.46
C VAL A 20 -2.61 -27.11 -0.26
N VAL A 21 -1.44 -26.53 0.01
CA VAL A 21 -0.56 -26.96 1.10
C VAL A 21 -0.93 -26.30 2.43
N ARG A 22 -1.78 -25.26 2.42
CA ARG A 22 -2.21 -24.50 3.62
C ARG A 22 -1.03 -23.91 4.41
N MET A 23 0.00 -23.47 3.70
CA MET A 23 1.16 -22.82 4.29
C MET A 23 0.82 -21.41 4.79
N HIS A 24 1.52 -20.99 5.84
CA HIS A 24 1.50 -19.57 6.24
C HIS A 24 2.00 -18.69 5.08
N ALA A 25 1.34 -17.54 4.87
CA ALA A 25 1.61 -16.66 3.72
C ALA A 25 3.08 -16.25 3.60
N PHE A 26 3.75 -16.01 4.72
CA PHE A 26 5.19 -15.74 4.77
C PHE A 26 6.01 -16.83 4.06
N ILE A 27 5.80 -18.11 4.40
CA ILE A 27 6.58 -19.21 3.83
C ILE A 27 6.27 -19.39 2.35
N ALA A 28 4.99 -19.28 1.96
CA ALA A 28 4.59 -19.37 0.56
C ALA A 28 5.23 -18.28 -0.32
N LEU A 29 5.29 -17.04 0.17
CA LEU A 29 5.94 -15.93 -0.53
C LEU A 29 7.46 -16.11 -0.64
N ILE A 30 8.12 -16.57 0.43
CA ILE A 30 9.56 -16.85 0.41
C ILE A 30 9.87 -18.01 -0.54
N LEU A 31 9.08 -19.10 -0.54
CA LEU A 31 9.27 -20.21 -1.47
C LEU A 31 9.07 -19.78 -2.94
N ALA A 32 8.08 -18.94 -3.20
CA ALA A 32 7.90 -18.35 -4.52
C ALA A 32 9.09 -17.47 -4.92
N ALA A 33 9.65 -16.69 -3.99
CA ALA A 33 10.85 -15.90 -4.24
C ALA A 33 12.06 -16.78 -4.56
N PHE A 34 12.27 -17.88 -3.83
CA PHE A 34 13.29 -18.88 -4.16
C PHE A 34 13.08 -19.47 -5.55
N CYS A 35 11.85 -19.90 -5.86
CA CYS A 35 11.51 -20.46 -7.16
C CYS A 35 11.83 -19.49 -8.31
N VAL A 36 11.39 -18.23 -8.21
CA VAL A 36 11.69 -17.18 -9.20
C VAL A 36 13.19 -16.93 -9.31
N THR A 37 13.90 -16.83 -8.18
CA THR A 37 15.34 -16.56 -8.15
C THR A 37 16.15 -17.66 -8.83
N ILE A 38 15.81 -18.93 -8.57
CA ILE A 38 16.45 -20.11 -9.20
C ILE A 38 16.21 -20.12 -10.72
N LEU A 39 15.00 -19.78 -11.15
CA LEU A 39 14.62 -19.76 -12.56
C LEU A 39 15.15 -18.52 -13.32
N THR A 40 15.74 -17.55 -12.62
CA THR A 40 16.28 -16.32 -13.19
C THR A 40 17.79 -16.43 -13.40
N SER A 41 18.22 -16.44 -14.66
CA SER A 41 19.65 -16.50 -15.02
C SER A 41 20.40 -15.23 -14.64
N SER A 42 21.70 -15.36 -14.33
CA SER A 42 22.59 -14.23 -14.05
C SER A 42 22.60 -13.18 -15.17
N GLU A 43 22.52 -13.62 -16.43
CA GLU A 43 22.42 -12.71 -17.58
C GLU A 43 21.19 -11.79 -17.49
N LYS A 44 20.03 -12.30 -17.09
CA LYS A 44 18.83 -11.47 -16.91
C LYS A 44 18.96 -10.49 -15.77
N VAL A 45 19.57 -10.92 -14.67
CA VAL A 45 19.84 -10.02 -13.53
C VAL A 45 20.77 -8.90 -13.98
N LEU A 46 21.82 -9.23 -14.73
CA LEU A 46 22.74 -8.24 -15.31
C LEU A 46 21.99 -7.26 -16.22
N GLN A 47 21.21 -7.76 -17.18
CA GLN A 47 20.45 -6.92 -18.10
C GLN A 47 19.46 -6.01 -17.37
N TYR A 48 18.76 -6.54 -16.38
CA TYR A 48 17.88 -5.74 -15.52
C TYR A 48 18.65 -4.61 -14.82
N SER A 49 19.79 -4.93 -14.20
CA SER A 49 20.62 -3.92 -13.52
C SER A 49 21.19 -2.88 -14.50
N LEU A 50 21.63 -3.31 -15.70
CA LEU A 50 22.10 -2.39 -16.75
C LEU A 50 20.99 -1.43 -17.20
N HIS A 51 19.80 -1.95 -17.51
CA HIS A 51 18.66 -1.10 -17.91
C HIS A 51 18.20 -0.15 -16.80
N THR A 52 18.40 -0.51 -15.53
CA THR A 52 17.99 0.33 -14.39
C THR A 52 19.02 1.43 -14.09
N SER A 53 20.31 1.14 -14.26
CA SER A 53 21.40 2.07 -13.92
C SER A 53 21.91 2.88 -15.10
N ALA A 54 21.76 2.41 -16.34
CA ALA A 54 22.25 3.10 -17.51
C ALA A 54 21.29 4.22 -17.96
N ILE A 55 21.85 5.28 -18.51
CA ILE A 55 21.14 6.49 -18.94
C ILE A 55 21.06 6.48 -20.46
N LYS A 56 19.86 6.62 -21.02
CA LYS A 56 19.66 6.61 -22.46
C LYS A 56 20.13 7.91 -23.12
N VAL A 57 20.79 7.79 -24.27
CA VAL A 57 21.10 8.90 -25.18
C VAL A 57 19.85 9.22 -26.01
N ILE A 58 19.30 10.42 -25.81
CA ILE A 58 18.07 10.89 -26.47
C ILE A 58 18.37 11.57 -27.79
N ALA A 59 19.43 12.38 -27.84
CA ALA A 59 19.83 13.12 -29.04
C ALA A 59 21.33 13.37 -29.02
N ILE A 60 21.90 13.67 -30.20
CA ILE A 60 23.32 13.96 -30.39
C ILE A 60 23.41 15.23 -31.24
N ASN A 61 24.11 16.24 -30.74
CA ASN A 61 24.36 17.52 -31.40
C ASN A 61 25.87 17.75 -31.47
N GLY A 62 26.50 17.37 -32.58
CA GLY A 62 27.97 17.39 -32.70
C GLY A 62 28.61 16.45 -31.66
N GLU A 63 29.50 16.97 -30.84
CA GLU A 63 30.17 16.23 -29.75
C GLU A 63 29.35 16.14 -28.46
N THR A 64 28.20 16.84 -28.39
CA THR A 64 27.34 16.87 -27.20
C THR A 64 26.22 15.85 -27.29
N LEU A 65 26.11 15.01 -26.27
CA LEU A 65 25.03 14.04 -26.05
C LEU A 65 23.96 14.66 -25.15
N ASN A 66 22.69 14.50 -25.52
CA ASN A 66 21.57 14.82 -24.65
C ASN A 66 21.07 13.54 -23.97
N LEU A 67 21.27 13.46 -22.66
CA LEU A 67 20.94 12.31 -21.85
C LEU A 67 19.55 12.46 -21.20
N GLU A 68 18.89 11.33 -20.93
CA GLU A 68 17.58 11.32 -20.27
C GLU A 68 17.62 11.83 -18.83
N LYS A 69 18.73 11.60 -18.13
CA LYS A 69 18.94 11.98 -16.72
C LYS A 69 20.33 12.57 -16.55
N SER A 70 20.52 13.34 -15.49
CA SER A 70 21.84 13.86 -15.13
C SER A 70 22.81 12.70 -14.89
N PRO A 71 23.94 12.67 -15.61
CA PRO A 71 24.91 11.60 -15.44
C PRO A 71 25.80 11.82 -14.21
N THR A 72 26.39 10.73 -13.74
CA THR A 72 27.54 10.78 -12.84
C THR A 72 28.79 11.08 -13.67
N GLU A 73 29.52 12.12 -13.30
CA GLU A 73 30.76 12.50 -13.99
C GLU A 73 31.87 11.48 -13.78
N GLY A 74 32.75 11.35 -14.77
CA GLY A 74 33.91 10.48 -14.73
C GLY A 74 33.80 9.27 -15.66
N ARG A 75 34.57 8.23 -15.34
CA ARG A 75 34.78 7.09 -16.21
C ARG A 75 33.48 6.30 -16.40
N SER A 76 33.06 6.21 -17.66
CA SER A 76 31.79 5.65 -18.06
C SER A 76 31.96 4.71 -19.25
N SER A 77 31.00 3.81 -19.41
CA SER A 77 30.95 2.83 -20.48
C SER A 77 29.72 3.07 -21.35
N LEU A 78 29.93 3.00 -22.67
CA LEU A 78 28.88 3.06 -23.68
C LEU A 78 28.32 1.65 -23.88
N LEU A 79 27.01 1.50 -23.70
CA LEU A 79 26.27 0.28 -23.91
C LEU A 79 25.43 0.38 -25.17
N ARG A 80 25.44 -0.68 -25.99
CA ARG A 80 24.59 -0.82 -27.17
C ARG A 80 23.79 -2.10 -27.10
N THR A 81 22.57 -2.05 -27.59
CA THR A 81 21.71 -3.23 -27.72
C THR A 81 22.19 -4.08 -28.91
N ASN A 82 22.48 -5.35 -28.65
CA ASN A 82 22.86 -6.31 -29.71
C ASN A 82 21.65 -6.87 -30.47
N ASP A 83 21.89 -7.72 -31.48
CA ASP A 83 20.84 -8.35 -32.30
C ASP A 83 19.82 -9.20 -31.50
N LYS A 84 20.17 -9.58 -30.26
CA LYS A 84 19.31 -10.34 -29.35
C LYS A 84 18.52 -9.43 -28.39
N GLY A 85 18.64 -8.11 -28.51
CA GLY A 85 17.98 -7.16 -27.62
C GLY A 85 18.69 -6.95 -26.28
N LEU A 86 19.95 -7.37 -26.13
CA LEU A 86 20.70 -7.31 -24.87
C LEU A 86 21.74 -6.17 -24.89
N LEU A 87 21.84 -5.40 -23.81
CA LEU A 87 22.87 -4.38 -23.64
C LEU A 87 24.25 -5.01 -23.47
N GLN A 88 25.22 -4.53 -24.24
CA GLN A 88 26.62 -4.90 -24.16
C GLN A 88 27.50 -3.66 -24.15
N VAL A 89 28.59 -3.71 -23.40
CA VAL A 89 29.61 -2.65 -23.40
C VAL A 89 30.30 -2.66 -24.76
N VAL A 90 30.28 -1.51 -25.44
CA VAL A 90 30.91 -1.30 -26.76
C VAL A 90 32.16 -0.44 -26.64
N ALA A 91 32.16 0.52 -25.71
CA ALA A 91 33.29 1.40 -25.48
C ALA A 91 33.36 1.83 -24.02
N SER A 92 34.53 2.28 -23.58
CA SER A 92 34.72 3.01 -22.33
C SER A 92 35.34 4.36 -22.61
N GLY A 93 35.07 5.34 -21.77
CA GLY A 93 35.49 6.73 -21.97
C GLY A 93 35.22 7.59 -20.74
N ASP A 94 35.57 8.87 -20.83
CA ASP A 94 35.26 9.85 -19.79
C ASP A 94 34.04 10.67 -20.16
N LEU A 95 33.13 10.83 -19.19
CA LEU A 95 31.92 11.62 -19.35
C LEU A 95 32.04 12.91 -18.54
N SER A 96 31.80 14.04 -19.21
CA SER A 96 31.85 15.38 -18.62
C SER A 96 30.59 16.18 -18.94
N PRO A 97 30.15 17.11 -18.08
CA PRO A 97 29.00 17.96 -18.36
C PRO A 97 29.29 18.91 -19.54
N ALA A 98 28.28 19.17 -20.38
CA ALA A 98 28.41 20.14 -21.48
C ALA A 98 27.62 21.43 -21.22
N PRO A 99 27.94 22.55 -21.92
CA PRO A 99 27.20 23.80 -21.80
C PRO A 99 25.72 23.64 -22.18
N THR A 100 24.83 24.35 -21.49
CA THR A 100 23.36 24.25 -21.66
C THR A 100 22.79 25.02 -22.86
N GLU A 101 23.64 25.70 -23.64
CA GLU A 101 23.19 26.52 -24.77
C GLU A 101 22.70 25.66 -25.94
N GLY A 102 21.43 25.86 -26.36
CA GLY A 102 20.84 25.18 -27.52
C GLY A 102 20.17 23.82 -27.24
N VAL A 103 20.00 23.45 -25.97
CA VAL A 103 19.40 22.15 -25.58
C VAL A 103 17.87 22.21 -25.66
N ILE A 104 17.27 21.34 -26.48
CA ILE A 104 15.81 21.25 -26.69
C ILE A 104 15.15 20.31 -25.66
N LYS A 105 15.84 19.23 -25.23
CA LYS A 105 15.34 18.22 -24.28
C LYS A 105 16.48 17.35 -23.74
N GLY A 106 16.53 17.11 -22.42
CA GLY A 106 17.55 16.26 -21.76
C GLY A 106 18.67 17.04 -21.08
N VAL A 107 19.66 16.32 -20.52
CA VAL A 107 20.84 16.89 -19.86
C VAL A 107 22.06 16.75 -20.79
N PRO A 108 22.74 17.84 -21.16
CA PRO A 108 23.86 17.80 -22.09
C PRO A 108 25.15 17.27 -21.42
N ALA A 109 25.85 16.37 -22.10
CA ALA A 109 27.11 15.77 -21.65
C ALA A 109 28.03 15.48 -22.85
N ILE A 110 29.33 15.49 -22.64
CA ILE A 110 30.35 15.11 -23.63
C ILE A 110 30.94 13.77 -23.20
N PHE A 111 30.90 12.78 -24.08
CA PHE A 111 31.52 11.47 -23.87
C PHE A 111 32.75 11.34 -24.77
N ASN A 112 33.92 11.17 -24.16
CA ASN A 112 35.18 11.02 -24.86
C ASN A 112 35.60 9.53 -24.84
N PRO A 113 35.34 8.76 -25.91
CA PRO A 113 35.70 7.35 -25.97
C PRO A 113 37.22 7.16 -25.95
N SER A 114 37.69 6.15 -25.21
CA SER A 114 39.10 5.77 -25.14
C SER A 114 39.58 4.99 -26.38
N GLU A 115 38.66 4.43 -27.16
CA GLU A 115 38.95 3.62 -28.35
C GLU A 115 38.46 4.31 -29.64
N PRO A 116 39.30 4.48 -30.67
CA PRO A 116 38.90 5.10 -31.94
C PRO A 116 37.83 4.28 -32.68
N GLY A 117 36.79 4.93 -33.20
CA GLY A 117 35.76 4.30 -34.05
C GLY A 117 34.50 3.79 -33.33
N THR A 118 34.35 4.11 -32.05
CA THR A 118 33.15 3.75 -31.25
C THR A 118 32.32 4.98 -30.89
N GLU A 119 31.89 5.73 -31.90
CA GLU A 119 31.07 6.92 -31.69
C GLU A 119 29.69 6.56 -31.10
N PRO A 120 29.18 7.38 -30.16
CA PRO A 120 27.84 7.21 -29.60
C PRO A 120 26.77 7.35 -30.69
N SER A 121 25.74 6.50 -30.61
CA SER A 121 24.55 6.58 -31.44
C SER A 121 23.34 7.01 -30.61
N VAL A 122 22.37 7.67 -31.26
CA VAL A 122 21.02 7.79 -30.69
C VAL A 122 20.50 6.38 -30.43
N SER A 123 19.93 6.13 -29.25
CA SER A 123 19.54 4.82 -28.67
C SER A 123 20.61 4.03 -27.92
N ASP A 124 21.86 4.47 -27.89
CA ASP A 124 22.85 3.93 -26.95
C ASP A 124 22.53 4.35 -25.51
N TYR A 125 23.17 3.67 -24.57
CA TYR A 125 23.08 3.96 -23.14
C TYR A 125 24.46 4.23 -22.57
N ILE A 126 24.55 5.08 -21.56
CA ILE A 126 25.79 5.36 -20.82
C ILE A 126 25.62 4.89 -19.39
N ILE A 127 26.60 4.15 -18.88
CA ILE A 127 26.64 3.70 -17.49
C ILE A 127 27.97 4.10 -16.87
N HIS A 128 27.95 4.63 -15.64
CA HIS A 128 29.18 4.91 -14.92
C HIS A 128 29.86 3.60 -14.50
N ASP A 129 31.20 3.54 -14.49
CA ASP A 129 31.93 2.29 -14.27
C ASP A 129 31.66 1.67 -12.88
N THR A 130 31.35 2.49 -11.86
CA THR A 130 30.94 1.97 -10.54
C THR A 130 29.59 1.25 -10.60
N ASP A 131 28.66 1.77 -11.38
CA ASP A 131 27.32 1.18 -11.54
C ASP A 131 27.37 -0.06 -12.42
N LEU A 132 28.25 -0.07 -13.43
CA LEU A 132 28.56 -1.26 -14.22
C LEU A 132 29.17 -2.36 -13.34
N ALA A 133 30.15 -2.03 -12.49
CA ALA A 133 30.74 -2.97 -11.54
C ALA A 133 29.70 -3.50 -10.54
N ALA A 134 28.80 -2.63 -10.05
CA ALA A 134 27.70 -3.01 -9.18
C ALA A 134 26.71 -3.95 -9.87
N ALA A 135 26.34 -3.68 -11.13
CA ALA A 135 25.46 -4.53 -11.94
C ALA A 135 26.07 -5.92 -12.17
N ILE A 136 27.37 -5.99 -12.46
CA ILE A 136 28.10 -7.26 -12.60
C ILE A 136 28.14 -8.01 -11.27
N SER A 137 28.43 -7.31 -10.17
CA SER A 137 28.42 -7.90 -8.82
C SER A 137 27.05 -8.48 -8.46
N GLU A 138 25.98 -7.73 -8.72
CA GLU A 138 24.58 -8.14 -8.49
C GLU A 138 24.25 -9.43 -9.24
N SER A 139 24.65 -9.53 -10.51
CA SER A 139 24.39 -10.71 -11.35
C SER A 139 25.07 -11.99 -10.84
N LYS A 140 26.14 -11.86 -10.04
CA LYS A 140 26.93 -12.95 -9.47
C LYS A 140 26.48 -13.34 -8.06
N LYS A 141 25.55 -12.59 -7.44
CA LYS A 141 25.04 -12.91 -6.11
C LYS A 141 24.32 -14.27 -6.14
N ASN A 142 24.56 -15.07 -5.10
CA ASN A 142 23.84 -16.33 -4.92
C ASN A 142 22.35 -16.07 -4.59
N TRP A 143 21.53 -17.11 -4.72
CA TRP A 143 20.08 -16.99 -4.55
C TRP A 143 19.66 -16.51 -3.17
N GLY A 144 20.35 -16.97 -2.11
CA GLY A 144 20.05 -16.57 -0.74
C GLY A 144 20.33 -15.08 -0.48
N ALA A 145 21.45 -14.57 -1.01
CA ALA A 145 21.82 -13.16 -0.87
C ALA A 145 20.80 -12.23 -1.54
N ARG A 146 20.35 -12.56 -2.75
CA ARG A 146 19.32 -11.79 -3.47
C ARG A 146 18.00 -11.71 -2.70
N ILE A 147 17.60 -12.82 -2.08
CA ILE A 147 16.40 -12.88 -1.25
C ILE A 147 16.58 -12.07 0.04
N ALA A 148 17.72 -12.21 0.72
CA ALA A 148 18.02 -11.46 1.94
C ALA A 148 18.04 -9.94 1.69
N GLU A 149 18.56 -9.51 0.54
CA GLU A 149 18.58 -8.10 0.13
C GLU A 149 17.19 -7.56 -0.21
N GLY A 150 16.38 -8.32 -0.95
CA GLY A 150 14.97 -7.98 -1.19
C GLY A 150 14.17 -7.88 0.11
N LEU A 151 14.45 -8.77 1.07
CA LEU A 151 13.82 -8.74 2.40
C LEU A 151 14.27 -7.52 3.20
N GLY A 152 15.59 -7.27 3.29
CA GLY A 152 16.17 -6.16 4.04
C GLY A 152 15.76 -4.79 3.50
N SER A 153 15.81 -4.60 2.19
CA SER A 153 15.37 -3.35 1.54
C SER A 153 13.90 -3.05 1.81
N THR A 154 13.05 -4.09 1.85
CA THR A 154 11.64 -3.92 2.22
C THR A 154 11.48 -3.55 3.70
N LEU A 155 12.15 -4.27 4.60
CA LEU A 155 12.08 -4.00 6.05
C LEU A 155 12.46 -2.56 6.39
N THR A 156 13.53 -2.04 5.78
CA THR A 156 13.97 -0.64 5.95
C THR A 156 12.88 0.37 5.61
N LYS A 157 12.02 0.08 4.63
CA LYS A 157 10.98 1.03 4.18
C LYS A 157 9.75 1.08 5.10
N ILE A 158 9.39 -0.03 5.75
CA ILE A 158 8.04 -0.20 6.36
C ILE A 158 8.02 -0.71 7.80
N ALA A 159 9.08 -1.39 8.29
CA ALA A 159 8.98 -2.19 9.52
C ALA A 159 8.64 -1.33 10.74
N LEU A 160 9.28 -0.16 10.86
CA LEU A 160 9.04 0.78 11.94
C LEU A 160 7.59 1.29 11.94
N LEU A 161 7.05 1.61 10.77
CA LEU A 161 5.69 2.14 10.62
C LEU A 161 4.64 1.11 11.02
N ILE A 162 4.79 -0.15 10.61
CA ILE A 162 3.88 -1.24 10.98
C ILE A 162 3.97 -1.55 12.49
N ALA A 163 5.18 -1.53 13.05
CA ALA A 163 5.38 -1.72 14.49
C ALA A 163 4.65 -0.63 15.30
N MET A 164 4.84 0.64 14.93
CA MET A 164 4.17 1.77 15.59
C MET A 164 2.65 1.72 15.39
N ALA A 165 2.16 1.41 14.19
CA ALA A 165 0.73 1.23 13.93
C ALA A 165 0.12 0.13 14.81
N SER A 166 0.81 -0.98 14.97
CA SER A 166 0.35 -2.09 15.82
C SER A 166 0.25 -1.67 17.29
N ILE A 167 1.21 -0.87 17.79
CA ILE A 167 1.16 -0.28 19.13
C ILE A 167 -0.02 0.68 19.26
N ILE A 168 -0.22 1.59 18.29
CA ILE A 168 -1.35 2.52 18.26
C ILE A 168 -2.67 1.76 18.34
N GLY A 169 -2.86 0.77 17.46
CA GLY A 169 -4.09 -0.01 17.46
C GLY A 169 -4.31 -0.77 18.76
N LYS A 170 -3.28 -1.42 19.30
CA LYS A 170 -3.41 -2.18 20.55
C LYS A 170 -3.71 -1.28 21.76
N THR A 171 -3.01 -0.16 21.87
CA THR A 171 -3.21 0.80 22.97
C THR A 171 -4.56 1.49 22.89
N LEU A 172 -5.05 1.81 21.68
CA LEU A 172 -6.37 2.38 21.48
C LEU A 172 -7.49 1.41 21.90
N MET A 173 -7.34 0.12 21.58
CA MET A 173 -8.30 -0.92 21.95
C MET A 173 -8.31 -1.16 23.45
N ASP A 174 -7.14 -1.39 24.04
CA ASP A 174 -7.04 -1.76 25.46
C ASP A 174 -7.28 -0.58 26.42
N SER A 175 -7.17 0.66 25.94
CA SER A 175 -7.50 1.86 26.72
C SER A 175 -8.98 2.22 26.73
N GLY A 176 -9.83 1.53 25.96
CA GLY A 176 -11.22 1.96 25.74
C GLY A 176 -11.35 3.21 24.86
N GLY A 177 -10.26 3.70 24.25
CA GLY A 177 -10.30 4.84 23.33
C GLY A 177 -11.09 4.54 22.06
N ALA A 178 -11.00 3.31 21.55
CA ALA A 178 -11.81 2.86 20.44
C ALA A 178 -13.31 2.87 20.79
N GLU A 179 -13.68 2.38 21.98
CA GLU A 179 -15.05 2.44 22.52
C GLU A 179 -15.54 3.89 22.63
N LYS A 180 -14.69 4.80 23.11
CA LYS A 180 -15.05 6.22 23.23
C LYS A 180 -15.37 6.86 21.88
N ILE A 181 -14.58 6.57 20.85
CA ILE A 181 -14.79 7.08 19.49
C ILE A 181 -16.17 6.63 18.99
N VAL A 182 -16.48 5.35 19.16
CA VAL A 182 -17.77 4.78 18.71
C VAL A 182 -18.94 5.44 19.44
N ALA A 183 -18.87 5.51 20.77
CA ALA A 183 -19.90 6.14 21.60
C ALA A 183 -20.11 7.62 21.24
N SER A 184 -19.02 8.35 21.00
CA SER A 184 -19.08 9.77 20.64
C SER A 184 -19.71 9.99 19.27
N ILE A 185 -19.36 9.19 18.26
CA ILE A 185 -19.96 9.27 16.93
C ILE A 185 -21.45 8.88 17.00
N ALA A 186 -21.78 7.80 17.74
CA ALA A 186 -23.15 7.35 17.95
C ALA A 186 -24.02 8.45 18.57
N ARG A 187 -23.51 9.16 19.58
CA ARG A 187 -24.17 10.31 20.20
C ARG A 187 -24.37 11.47 19.23
N ALA A 188 -23.37 11.78 18.41
CA ALA A 188 -23.43 12.90 17.47
C ALA A 188 -24.47 12.68 16.36
N VAL A 189 -24.57 11.46 15.82
CA VAL A 189 -25.54 11.15 14.75
C VAL A 189 -26.93 10.75 15.28
N GLY A 190 -27.01 10.32 16.54
CA GLY A 190 -28.21 9.85 17.21
C GLY A 190 -28.61 8.42 16.85
N GLU A 191 -29.45 7.81 17.69
CA GLU A 191 -29.83 6.38 17.57
C GLU A 191 -30.48 6.03 16.21
N LYS A 192 -31.20 6.98 15.59
CA LYS A 192 -31.84 6.77 14.28
C LYS A 192 -30.83 6.62 13.13
N ARG A 193 -29.58 7.06 13.32
CA ARG A 193 -28.51 7.06 12.32
C ARG A 193 -27.32 6.20 12.74
N MET A 194 -27.54 5.19 13.60
CA MET A 194 -26.50 4.25 14.01
C MET A 194 -25.72 3.58 12.86
N PRO A 195 -26.31 3.25 11.69
CA PRO A 195 -25.53 2.76 10.55
C PRO A 195 -24.42 3.74 10.11
N MET A 196 -24.69 5.05 10.17
CA MET A 196 -23.68 6.08 9.87
C MET A 196 -22.64 6.17 11.00
N ALA A 197 -23.01 5.90 12.25
CA ALA A 197 -22.04 5.82 13.33
C ALA A 197 -21.08 4.65 13.12
N PHE A 198 -21.60 3.49 12.73
CA PHE A 198 -20.79 2.30 12.45
C PHE A 198 -19.86 2.47 11.26
N ILE A 199 -20.34 3.11 10.18
CA ILE A 199 -19.50 3.35 9.01
C ILE A 199 -18.37 4.34 9.30
N GLY A 200 -18.66 5.43 10.02
CA GLY A 200 -17.67 6.43 10.41
C GLY A 200 -16.66 5.86 11.40
N SER A 201 -17.14 5.18 12.45
CA SER A 201 -16.26 4.54 13.44
C SER A 201 -15.41 3.45 12.81
N GLY A 202 -16.00 2.60 11.97
CA GLY A 202 -15.28 1.56 11.24
C GLY A 202 -14.17 2.14 10.37
N PHE A 203 -14.46 3.23 9.63
CA PHE A 203 -13.46 3.89 8.79
C PHE A 203 -12.35 4.54 9.62
N THR A 204 -12.68 5.30 10.67
CA THR A 204 -11.69 5.97 11.53
C THR A 204 -10.81 4.98 12.27
N LEU A 205 -11.40 3.95 12.88
CA LEU A 205 -10.65 2.93 13.61
C LEU A 205 -9.87 2.01 12.66
N GLY A 206 -10.36 1.83 11.43
CA GLY A 206 -9.75 1.04 10.34
C GLY A 206 -8.42 1.55 9.83
N ILE A 207 -8.05 2.79 10.16
CA ILE A 207 -6.77 3.37 9.75
C ILE A 207 -5.61 2.74 10.53
N PRO A 208 -5.58 2.75 11.88
CA PRO A 208 -4.50 2.14 12.66
C PRO A 208 -4.77 0.70 13.11
N VAL A 209 -6.03 0.28 13.21
CA VAL A 209 -6.40 -1.01 13.80
C VAL A 209 -6.75 -2.03 12.71
N PHE A 210 -6.39 -3.29 12.93
CA PHE A 210 -6.76 -4.36 12.00
C PHE A 210 -8.27 -4.56 11.94
N PHE A 211 -8.77 -4.87 10.74
CA PHE A 211 -10.19 -4.99 10.48
C PHE A 211 -10.87 -6.02 11.38
N ASP A 212 -10.24 -7.17 11.60
CA ASP A 212 -10.74 -8.23 12.48
C ASP A 212 -10.99 -7.74 13.91
N THR A 213 -10.04 -6.99 14.46
CA THR A 213 -10.08 -6.43 15.80
C THR A 213 -11.18 -5.37 15.93
N ILE A 214 -11.34 -4.53 14.91
CA ILE A 214 -12.43 -3.52 14.87
C ILE A 214 -13.77 -4.20 14.70
N PHE A 215 -13.87 -5.20 13.83
CA PHE A 215 -15.09 -5.95 13.62
C PHE A 215 -15.50 -6.63 14.94
N TYR A 216 -14.53 -7.18 15.66
CA TYR A 216 -14.73 -7.77 16.98
C TYR A 216 -15.28 -6.76 18.00
N LEU A 217 -14.78 -5.52 17.98
CA LEU A 217 -15.27 -4.45 18.85
C LEU A 217 -16.68 -3.97 18.47
N LEU A 218 -16.92 -3.72 17.18
CA LEU A 218 -18.16 -3.10 16.71
C LEU A 218 -19.31 -4.09 16.61
N MET A 219 -19.03 -5.38 16.47
CA MET A 219 -20.08 -6.37 16.27
C MET A 219 -20.99 -6.58 17.47
N PRO A 220 -20.48 -6.69 18.72
CA PRO A 220 -21.33 -6.67 19.91
C PRO A 220 -22.25 -5.45 19.97
N LEU A 221 -21.75 -4.26 19.62
CA LEU A 221 -22.56 -3.03 19.57
C LEU A 221 -23.64 -3.12 18.49
N GLY A 222 -23.33 -3.64 17.31
CA GLY A 222 -24.31 -3.89 16.24
C GLY A 222 -25.42 -4.86 16.67
N LYS A 223 -25.08 -5.93 17.41
CA LYS A 223 -26.04 -6.89 17.97
C LYS A 223 -26.90 -6.26 19.06
N ALA A 224 -26.30 -5.51 19.99
CA ALA A 224 -27.04 -4.78 21.03
C ALA A 224 -28.04 -3.78 20.41
N MET A 225 -27.63 -3.05 19.37
CA MET A 225 -28.53 -2.16 18.64
C MET A 225 -29.68 -2.92 17.95
N ARG A 226 -29.45 -4.13 17.45
CA ARG A 226 -30.51 -4.97 16.88
C ARG A 226 -31.52 -5.45 17.94
N VAL A 227 -31.05 -5.79 19.13
CA VAL A 227 -31.93 -6.14 20.28
C VAL A 227 -32.79 -4.94 20.65
N LYS A 228 -32.18 -3.75 20.78
CA LYS A 228 -32.87 -2.51 21.15
C LYS A 228 -33.87 -2.01 20.11
N THR A 229 -33.50 -2.02 18.83
CA THR A 229 -34.31 -1.41 17.75
C THR A 229 -35.26 -2.39 17.07
N GLY A 230 -35.05 -3.69 17.24
CA GLY A 230 -35.87 -4.72 16.61
C GLY A 230 -35.71 -4.85 15.09
N ARG A 231 -34.84 -4.08 14.42
CA ARG A 231 -34.68 -4.07 12.94
C ARG A 231 -33.23 -3.80 12.51
N ASN A 232 -32.96 -3.87 11.20
CA ASN A 232 -31.74 -3.37 10.55
C ASN A 232 -30.41 -4.05 10.90
N TYR A 233 -30.42 -5.30 11.35
CA TYR A 233 -29.18 -6.01 11.71
C TYR A 233 -28.17 -6.08 10.55
N LEU A 234 -28.64 -6.51 9.37
CA LEU A 234 -27.79 -6.61 8.18
C LEU A 234 -27.19 -5.26 7.81
N LEU A 235 -27.97 -4.17 7.93
CA LEU A 235 -27.46 -2.82 7.71
C LEU A 235 -26.32 -2.48 8.68
N TYR A 236 -26.44 -2.79 9.98
CA TYR A 236 -25.37 -2.58 10.95
C TYR A 236 -24.10 -3.36 10.56
N VAL A 237 -24.24 -4.67 10.29
CA VAL A 237 -23.12 -5.51 9.85
C VAL A 237 -22.43 -4.92 8.62
N LEU A 238 -23.18 -4.63 7.55
CA LEU A 238 -22.60 -4.14 6.30
C LEU A 238 -21.98 -2.75 6.45
N THR A 239 -22.54 -1.86 7.28
CA THR A 239 -21.92 -0.54 7.52
C THR A 239 -20.60 -0.64 8.29
N ILE A 240 -20.49 -1.54 9.27
CA ILE A 240 -19.22 -1.82 9.95
C ILE A 240 -18.19 -2.32 8.92
N VAL A 241 -18.59 -3.28 8.08
CA VAL A 241 -17.70 -3.84 7.04
C VAL A 241 -17.27 -2.77 6.03
N ALA A 242 -18.21 -1.96 5.53
CA ALA A 242 -17.92 -0.94 4.53
C ALA A 242 -16.88 0.08 5.02
N GLY A 243 -17.06 0.61 6.23
CA GLY A 243 -16.11 1.55 6.82
C GLY A 243 -14.75 0.90 7.09
N GLY A 244 -14.75 -0.18 7.87
CA GLY A 244 -13.52 -0.83 8.34
C GLY A 244 -12.66 -1.39 7.22
N THR A 245 -13.27 -2.09 6.26
CA THR A 245 -12.49 -2.72 5.19
C THR A 245 -11.94 -1.71 4.20
N MET A 246 -12.65 -0.62 3.88
CA MET A 246 -12.13 0.38 2.94
C MET A 246 -10.96 1.16 3.51
N ALA A 247 -11.05 1.61 4.77
CA ALA A 247 -9.91 2.25 5.44
C ALA A 247 -8.67 1.34 5.41
N HIS A 248 -8.86 0.06 5.72
CA HIS A 248 -7.80 -0.96 5.72
C HIS A 248 -7.11 -1.15 4.35
N SER A 249 -7.77 -0.83 3.23
CA SER A 249 -7.19 -1.02 1.89
C SER A 249 -6.88 0.26 1.14
N LEU A 250 -7.11 1.42 1.74
CA LEU A 250 -6.83 2.71 1.10
C LEU A 250 -5.89 3.60 1.90
N VAL A 251 -5.90 3.50 3.24
CA VAL A 251 -5.25 4.49 4.10
C VAL A 251 -4.08 3.85 4.85
N PRO A 252 -2.82 4.28 4.61
CA PRO A 252 -1.69 3.99 5.49
C PRO A 252 -1.98 4.46 6.93
N PRO A 253 -1.44 3.81 7.98
CA PRO A 253 -0.28 2.93 8.01
C PRO A 253 -0.59 1.44 7.78
N THR A 254 -1.81 1.10 7.35
CA THR A 254 -2.16 -0.29 7.08
C THR A 254 -1.18 -0.93 6.09
N PRO A 255 -0.70 -2.17 6.31
CA PRO A 255 0.46 -2.72 5.61
C PRO A 255 0.35 -2.74 4.08
N GLY A 256 -0.83 -3.07 3.54
CA GLY A 256 -1.04 -3.13 2.09
C GLY A 256 -0.86 -1.77 1.42
N PRO A 257 -1.69 -0.75 1.75
CA PRO A 257 -1.54 0.61 1.22
C PRO A 257 -0.17 1.22 1.50
N LEU A 258 0.38 0.96 2.70
CA LEU A 258 1.71 1.42 3.08
C LEU A 258 2.80 0.87 2.15
N PHE A 259 2.77 -0.44 1.89
CA PHE A 259 3.75 -1.09 1.02
C PHE A 259 3.61 -0.61 -0.42
N VAL A 260 2.40 -0.50 -0.95
CA VAL A 260 2.16 0.01 -2.31
C VAL A 260 2.71 1.43 -2.47
N ALA A 261 2.43 2.31 -1.50
CA ALA A 261 2.96 3.68 -1.53
C ALA A 261 4.49 3.72 -1.45
N ALA A 262 5.09 2.96 -0.52
CA ALA A 262 6.53 2.87 -0.37
C ALA A 262 7.23 2.31 -1.61
N GLU A 263 6.58 1.40 -2.34
CA GLU A 263 7.16 0.78 -3.51
C GLU A 263 7.03 1.63 -4.78
N MET A 264 6.03 2.51 -4.82
CA MET A 264 5.84 3.48 -5.89
C MET A 264 6.54 4.82 -5.60
N GLY A 265 7.21 4.96 -4.45
CA GLY A 265 7.81 6.22 -4.03
C GLY A 265 6.79 7.33 -3.78
N ILE A 266 5.54 6.97 -3.46
CA ILE A 266 4.47 7.94 -3.19
C ILE A 266 4.62 8.43 -1.75
N ASP A 267 4.52 9.75 -1.56
CA ASP A 267 4.47 10.34 -0.23
C ASP A 267 3.31 9.75 0.60
N ILE A 268 3.62 9.36 1.84
CA ILE A 268 2.65 8.67 2.71
C ILE A 268 1.51 9.60 3.13
N GLY A 269 1.78 10.88 3.38
CA GLY A 269 0.76 11.88 3.70
C GLY A 269 -0.23 12.06 2.55
N LEU A 270 0.29 12.17 1.32
CA LEU A 270 -0.52 12.24 0.12
C LEU A 270 -1.37 10.97 -0.08
N MET A 271 -0.79 9.79 0.15
CA MET A 271 -1.53 8.52 0.09
C MET A 271 -2.65 8.46 1.14
N MET A 272 -2.42 8.95 2.36
CA MET A 272 -3.47 9.01 3.39
C MET A 272 -4.62 9.93 2.98
N ILE A 273 -4.33 11.13 2.48
CA ILE A 273 -5.35 12.07 2.02
C ILE A 273 -6.13 11.49 0.84
N GLY A 274 -5.44 10.98 -0.18
CA GLY A 274 -6.07 10.35 -1.33
C GLY A 274 -6.91 9.13 -0.95
N GLY A 275 -6.44 8.31 -0.02
CA GLY A 275 -7.15 7.16 0.53
C GLY A 275 -8.41 7.55 1.30
N ILE A 276 -8.38 8.63 2.08
CA ILE A 276 -9.56 9.17 2.76
C ILE A 276 -10.57 9.68 1.73
N ILE A 277 -10.14 10.46 0.73
CA ILE A 277 -11.03 11.01 -0.30
C ILE A 277 -11.71 9.91 -1.11
N VAL A 278 -10.93 8.97 -1.68
CA VAL A 278 -11.49 7.81 -2.40
C VAL A 278 -12.32 6.92 -1.47
N GLY A 279 -11.89 6.80 -0.21
CA GLY A 279 -12.63 6.15 0.86
C GLY A 279 -14.04 6.69 1.01
N LEU A 280 -14.23 8.02 1.03
CA LEU A 280 -15.56 8.63 1.16
C LEU A 280 -16.52 8.21 0.03
N PHE A 281 -16.06 8.16 -1.22
CA PHE A 281 -16.88 7.73 -2.35
C PHE A 281 -17.22 6.23 -2.29
N THR A 282 -16.22 5.40 -2.01
CA THR A 282 -16.39 3.94 -1.95
C THR A 282 -17.28 3.53 -0.78
N VAL A 283 -17.06 4.10 0.40
CA VAL A 283 -17.87 3.90 1.60
C VAL A 283 -19.32 4.35 1.38
N SER A 284 -19.53 5.48 0.70
CA SER A 284 -20.87 5.95 0.34
C SER A 284 -21.60 4.95 -0.58
N SER A 285 -20.90 4.38 -1.56
CA SER A 285 -21.50 3.35 -2.42
C SER A 285 -21.83 2.06 -1.65
N GLY A 286 -20.98 1.66 -0.71
CA GLY A 286 -21.23 0.54 0.19
C GLY A 286 -22.44 0.78 1.11
N TYR A 287 -22.61 2.01 1.60
CA TYR A 287 -23.77 2.40 2.40
C TYR A 287 -25.08 2.30 1.61
N LEU A 288 -25.10 2.80 0.37
CA LEU A 288 -26.27 2.70 -0.51
C LEU A 288 -26.63 1.24 -0.79
N TRP A 289 -25.63 0.40 -1.05
CA TRP A 289 -25.84 -1.04 -1.19
C TRP A 289 -26.36 -1.67 0.10
N ALA A 290 -25.83 -1.30 1.26
CA ALA A 290 -26.26 -1.83 2.55
C ALA A 290 -27.73 -1.52 2.84
N ILE A 291 -28.21 -0.31 2.50
CA ILE A 291 -29.64 0.04 2.58
C ILE A 291 -30.47 -0.87 1.67
N TYR A 292 -30.05 -1.05 0.42
CA TYR A 292 -30.75 -1.89 -0.54
C TYR A 292 -30.81 -3.35 -0.09
N ALA A 293 -29.67 -3.92 0.29
CA ALA A 293 -29.55 -5.29 0.76
C ALA A 293 -30.41 -5.55 2.00
N ASN A 294 -30.40 -4.63 2.97
CA ASN A 294 -31.21 -4.73 4.19
C ASN A 294 -32.72 -4.63 3.93
N LYS A 295 -33.15 -3.85 2.93
CA LYS A 295 -34.57 -3.83 2.51
C LYS A 295 -34.99 -5.11 1.79
N ARG A 296 -34.05 -5.76 1.08
CA ARG A 296 -34.34 -6.94 0.25
C ARG A 296 -34.25 -8.25 1.03
N TRP A 297 -33.35 -8.34 1.99
CA TRP A 297 -33.06 -9.54 2.78
C TRP A 297 -33.08 -9.22 4.26
N GLU A 298 -34.00 -9.86 4.98
CA GLU A 298 -33.99 -9.84 6.44
C GLU A 298 -33.12 -11.00 6.94
N VAL A 299 -32.03 -10.66 7.62
CA VAL A 299 -31.17 -11.63 8.29
C VAL A 299 -31.56 -11.64 9.76
N PRO A 300 -32.02 -12.78 10.31
CA PRO A 300 -32.33 -12.89 11.72
C PRO A 300 -31.05 -12.75 12.54
N LEU A 301 -31.18 -12.17 13.73
CA LEU A 301 -30.12 -12.28 14.72
C LEU A 301 -30.02 -13.75 15.13
N ARG A 302 -28.97 -14.43 14.67
CA ARG A 302 -28.69 -15.80 15.11
C ARG A 302 -27.92 -15.72 16.42
N ALA A 303 -28.26 -16.60 17.36
CA ALA A 303 -27.52 -16.71 18.62
C ALA A 303 -26.05 -16.98 18.28
N SER A 304 -25.18 -16.03 18.61
CA SER A 304 -23.76 -16.31 18.74
C SER A 304 -23.54 -16.78 20.17
N GLU A 305 -22.85 -17.90 20.35
CA GLU A 305 -22.55 -18.51 21.65
C GLU A 305 -21.76 -17.61 22.62
N GLU A 306 -21.42 -16.38 22.23
CA GLU A 306 -20.43 -15.54 22.92
C GLU A 306 -21.00 -14.50 23.91
N LEU A 307 -22.24 -14.03 23.76
CA LEU A 307 -22.78 -12.96 24.63
C LEU A 307 -24.29 -13.11 24.86
N THR A 308 -24.70 -13.09 26.13
CA THR A 308 -26.11 -13.05 26.57
C THR A 308 -26.75 -11.68 26.29
N GLU A 309 -28.08 -11.61 26.25
CA GLU A 309 -28.80 -10.32 26.09
C GLU A 309 -28.47 -9.34 27.24
N GLU A 310 -28.23 -9.84 28.45
CA GLU A 310 -27.82 -9.03 29.60
C GLU A 310 -26.44 -8.41 29.40
N GLU A 311 -25.46 -9.16 28.88
CA GLU A 311 -24.13 -8.65 28.57
C GLU A 311 -24.16 -7.63 27.42
N LEU A 312 -24.99 -7.85 26.40
CA LEU A 312 -25.18 -6.87 25.31
C LEU A 312 -25.80 -5.56 25.82
N ASN A 313 -26.77 -5.65 26.72
CA ASN A 313 -27.37 -4.47 27.35
C ASN A 313 -26.40 -3.75 28.29
N ALA A 314 -25.53 -4.47 28.99
CA ALA A 314 -24.48 -3.88 29.82
C ALA A 314 -23.43 -3.13 28.98
N ILE A 315 -23.06 -3.66 27.82
CA ILE A 315 -22.17 -2.97 26.86
C ILE A 315 -22.85 -1.69 26.33
N ALA A 316 -24.13 -1.75 25.99
CA ALA A 316 -24.87 -0.61 25.44
C ALA A 316 -25.12 0.52 26.47
N ASN A 317 -25.24 0.18 27.75
CA ASN A 317 -25.54 1.10 28.84
C ASN A 317 -24.32 1.43 29.73
N ARG A 318 -23.11 1.07 29.29
CA ARG A 318 -21.89 1.32 30.04
C ARG A 318 -21.67 2.82 30.23
N ASP A 319 -21.33 3.25 31.44
CA ASP A 319 -21.14 4.67 31.72
C ASP A 319 -19.91 5.20 30.98
N GLU A 320 -20.13 6.15 30.08
CA GLU A 320 -19.07 6.81 29.33
C GLU A 320 -18.09 7.59 30.21
N SER A 321 -18.43 7.84 31.49
CA SER A 321 -17.54 8.46 32.47
C SER A 321 -16.30 7.60 32.78
N GLU A 322 -16.35 6.29 32.52
CA GLU A 322 -15.22 5.36 32.69
C GLU A 322 -14.26 5.36 31.49
N LEU A 323 -14.67 5.95 30.36
CA LEU A 323 -13.89 5.98 29.12
C LEU A 323 -12.98 7.22 29.06
N PRO A 324 -11.84 7.14 28.34
CA PRO A 324 -10.98 8.30 28.14
C PRO A 324 -11.70 9.43 27.37
N SER A 325 -11.11 10.62 27.35
CA SER A 325 -11.68 11.74 26.58
C SER A 325 -11.57 11.49 25.08
N LEU A 326 -12.52 12.03 24.30
CA LEU A 326 -12.55 11.84 22.85
C LEU A 326 -11.30 12.42 22.17
N GLY A 327 -10.86 13.62 22.57
CA GLY A 327 -9.68 14.26 22.00
C GLY A 327 -8.42 13.41 22.21
N PHE A 328 -8.25 12.83 23.40
CA PHE A 328 -7.11 11.97 23.70
C PHE A 328 -7.19 10.62 22.98
N SER A 329 -8.41 10.12 22.72
CA SER A 329 -8.65 8.90 21.94
C SER A 329 -8.39 9.08 20.44
N LEU A 330 -8.68 10.27 19.89
CA LEU A 330 -8.44 10.60 18.48
C LEU A 330 -6.98 10.94 18.18
N LEU A 331 -6.22 11.41 19.17
CA LEU A 331 -4.85 11.88 19.00
C LEU A 331 -3.94 10.84 18.30
N PRO A 332 -3.88 9.56 18.70
CA PRO A 332 -3.01 8.58 18.05
C PRO A 332 -3.37 8.29 16.59
N ILE A 333 -4.59 8.61 16.16
CA ILE A 333 -5.08 8.39 14.79
C ILE A 333 -4.87 9.63 13.91
N LEU A 334 -5.31 10.79 14.41
CA LEU A 334 -5.32 12.03 13.62
C LEU A 334 -3.95 12.71 13.59
N LEU A 335 -3.16 12.58 14.66
CA LEU A 335 -1.83 13.19 14.74
C LEU A 335 -0.92 12.81 13.56
N PRO A 336 -0.72 11.52 13.22
CA PRO A 336 0.14 11.17 12.09
C PRO A 336 -0.40 11.70 10.76
N VAL A 337 -1.73 11.66 10.55
CA VAL A 337 -2.39 12.22 9.35
C VAL A 337 -2.09 13.71 9.21
N VAL A 338 -2.26 14.48 10.29
CA VAL A 338 -2.09 15.94 10.30
C VAL A 338 -0.63 16.32 10.13
N LEU A 339 0.30 15.63 10.82
CA LEU A 339 1.73 15.92 10.72
C LEU A 339 2.28 15.61 9.32
N MET A 340 2.01 14.42 8.78
CA MET A 340 2.49 14.01 7.45
C MET A 340 1.82 14.81 6.32
N GLY A 341 0.49 14.92 6.37
CA GLY A 341 -0.29 15.67 5.37
C GLY A 341 0.02 17.16 5.40
N GLY A 342 0.15 17.74 6.61
CA GLY A 342 0.52 19.14 6.79
C GLY A 342 1.93 19.45 6.29
N SER A 343 2.90 18.59 6.59
CA SER A 343 4.27 18.71 6.09
C SER A 343 4.34 18.69 4.56
N THR A 344 3.62 17.75 3.95
CA THR A 344 3.50 17.63 2.50
C THR A 344 2.87 18.88 1.88
N ALA A 345 1.77 19.37 2.47
CA ALA A 345 1.09 20.57 2.00
C ALA A 345 2.00 21.82 2.08
N ILE A 346 2.72 22.00 3.18
CA ILE A 346 3.64 23.13 3.36
C ILE A 346 4.80 23.04 2.38
N SER A 347 5.41 21.86 2.22
CA SER A 347 6.49 21.64 1.25
C SER A 347 6.03 21.98 -0.18
N MET A 348 4.84 21.56 -0.57
CA MET A 348 4.26 21.92 -1.87
C MET A 348 4.05 23.43 -2.05
N ILE A 349 3.60 24.14 -1.01
CA ILE A 349 3.42 25.60 -1.05
C ILE A 349 4.77 26.31 -1.19
N VAL A 350 5.77 25.90 -0.41
CA VAL A 350 7.11 26.47 -0.45
C VAL A 350 7.77 26.24 -1.81
N SER A 351 7.69 25.02 -2.37
CA SER A 351 8.28 24.71 -3.68
C SER A 351 7.62 25.43 -4.85
N ARG A 352 6.36 25.87 -4.72
CA ARG A 352 5.65 26.64 -5.76
C ARG A 352 5.83 28.15 -5.64
N SER A 353 6.38 28.63 -4.54
CA SER A 353 6.57 30.06 -4.30
C SER A 353 7.92 30.51 -4.87
N ALA A 354 7.93 31.54 -5.69
CA ALA A 354 9.17 32.08 -6.28
C ALA A 354 10.08 32.76 -5.24
N ASP A 355 9.48 33.36 -4.20
CA ASP A 355 10.19 33.95 -3.06
C ASP A 355 9.39 33.68 -1.76
N PRO A 356 9.52 32.48 -1.17
CA PRO A 356 8.80 32.12 0.05
C PRO A 356 9.32 32.92 1.25
N ALA A 357 8.41 33.51 2.02
CA ALA A 357 8.76 34.25 3.23
C ALA A 357 9.66 33.43 4.16
N SER A 358 10.68 34.05 4.76
CA SER A 358 11.70 33.36 5.59
C SER A 358 11.09 32.52 6.72
N TRP A 359 10.04 33.00 7.37
CA TRP A 359 9.32 32.27 8.41
C TRP A 359 8.65 30.98 7.88
N LEU A 360 8.14 30.99 6.64
CA LEU A 360 7.56 29.79 6.00
C LEU A 360 8.65 28.75 5.73
N VAL A 361 9.84 29.17 5.30
CA VAL A 361 10.97 28.27 5.06
C VAL A 361 11.44 27.63 6.37
N SER A 362 11.59 28.41 7.44
CA SER A 362 11.93 27.87 8.77
C SER A 362 10.84 26.94 9.32
N PHE A 363 9.57 27.31 9.15
CA PHE A 363 8.44 26.49 9.56
C PHE A 363 8.37 25.17 8.77
N ASN A 364 8.68 25.21 7.46
CA ASN A 364 8.80 24.01 6.64
C ASN A 364 9.90 23.07 7.15
N GLY A 365 11.06 23.60 7.57
CA GLY A 365 12.14 22.78 8.15
C GLY A 365 11.73 22.05 9.44
N LEU A 366 10.94 22.69 10.31
CA LEU A 366 10.39 22.02 11.49
C LEU A 366 9.33 20.99 11.11
N MET A 367 8.43 21.34 10.19
CA MET A 367 7.37 20.45 9.73
C MET A 367 7.88 19.27 8.91
N SER A 368 9.01 19.39 8.21
CA SER A 368 9.64 18.26 7.52
C SER A 368 10.20 17.24 8.51
N ILE A 369 10.67 17.68 9.69
CA ILE A 369 11.13 16.78 10.76
C ILE A 369 9.94 16.12 11.44
N LEU A 370 8.94 16.90 11.87
CA LEU A 370 7.77 16.37 12.58
C LEU A 370 6.86 15.54 11.68
N GLY A 371 6.80 15.89 10.39
CA GLY A 371 6.03 15.20 9.36
C GLY A 371 6.77 14.04 8.71
N ASP A 372 8.03 13.77 9.08
CA ASP A 372 8.67 12.51 8.68
C ASP A 372 7.82 11.35 9.17
N LYS A 373 7.54 10.40 8.27
CA LYS A 373 6.63 9.29 8.55
C LYS A 373 7.03 8.47 9.77
N ASN A 374 8.33 8.28 10.02
CA ASN A 374 8.80 7.48 11.16
C ASN A 374 8.65 8.27 12.47
N ILE A 375 8.98 9.56 12.46
CA ILE A 375 8.82 10.44 13.62
C ILE A 375 7.35 10.62 13.96
N ALA A 376 6.50 10.98 12.98
CA ALA A 376 5.07 11.17 13.17
C ALA A 376 4.38 9.92 13.75
N MET A 377 4.69 8.73 13.21
CA MET A 377 4.15 7.47 13.71
C MET A 377 4.66 7.12 15.12
N THR A 378 5.93 7.43 15.42
CA THR A 378 6.49 7.19 16.76
C THR A 378 5.82 8.09 17.80
N ILE A 379 5.63 9.38 17.51
CA ILE A 379 4.91 10.30 18.39
C ILE A 379 3.47 9.83 18.60
N ALA A 380 2.80 9.40 17.53
CA ALA A 380 1.44 8.85 17.61
C ALA A 380 1.37 7.60 18.50
N ALA A 381 2.35 6.70 18.42
CA ALA A 381 2.45 5.53 19.30
C ALA A 381 2.69 5.92 20.76
N LEU A 382 3.52 6.93 21.03
CA LEU A 382 3.72 7.48 22.38
C LEU A 382 2.43 8.09 22.93
N CYS A 383 1.67 8.81 22.11
CA CYS A 383 0.33 9.29 22.47
C CYS A 383 -0.63 8.14 22.78
N GLY A 384 -0.59 7.04 22.03
CA GLY A 384 -1.36 5.83 22.32
C GLY A 384 -0.99 5.19 23.67
N ILE A 385 0.31 5.13 23.99
CA ILE A 385 0.78 4.65 25.29
C ILE A 385 0.34 5.60 26.41
N ALA A 386 0.41 6.92 26.20
CA ALA A 386 -0.07 7.90 27.17
C ALA A 386 -1.58 7.78 27.42
N LEU A 387 -2.36 7.55 26.36
CA LEU A 387 -3.79 7.22 26.43
C LEU A 387 -4.02 5.98 27.30
N LEU A 388 -3.27 4.91 27.06
CA LEU A 388 -3.34 3.69 27.84
C LEU A 388 -3.00 3.92 29.32
N ILE A 389 -1.98 4.71 29.65
CA ILE A 389 -1.58 5.05 31.03
C ILE A 389 -2.68 5.84 31.73
N SER A 390 -3.28 6.80 31.03
CA SER A 390 -4.35 7.63 31.60
C SER A 390 -5.66 6.87 31.80
N SER A 391 -5.85 5.76 31.05
CA SER A 391 -7.07 5.00 31.07
C SER A 391 -7.17 4.10 32.30
N ARG A 392 -8.37 4.05 32.88
CA ARG A 392 -8.71 3.13 33.97
C ARG A 392 -9.28 1.80 33.45
N HIS A 393 -9.42 1.66 32.13
CA HIS A 393 -10.12 0.55 31.47
C HIS A 393 -9.37 -0.78 31.59
N THR A 394 -8.04 -0.76 31.63
CA THR A 394 -7.22 -1.98 31.77
C THR A 394 -6.22 -1.86 32.90
N ARG A 395 -6.04 -2.95 33.64
CA ARG A 395 -5.01 -3.11 34.69
C ARG A 395 -3.79 -3.89 34.19
N LYS A 396 -3.79 -4.31 32.92
CA LYS A 396 -2.68 -5.09 32.35
C LYS A 396 -1.40 -4.25 32.28
N PRO A 397 -0.22 -4.82 32.59
CA PRO A 397 1.03 -4.09 32.48
C PRO A 397 1.31 -3.63 31.05
N ILE A 398 1.72 -2.38 30.86
CA ILE A 398 2.04 -1.78 29.54
C ILE A 398 3.00 -2.67 28.75
N LYS A 399 4.02 -3.23 29.42
CA LYS A 399 4.99 -4.16 28.82
C LYS A 399 4.30 -5.33 28.11
N SER A 400 3.28 -5.93 28.72
CA SER A 400 2.56 -7.07 28.14
C SER A 400 1.74 -6.67 26.91
N LEU A 401 1.15 -5.47 26.93
CA LEU A 401 0.33 -4.97 25.84
C LEU A 401 1.19 -4.55 24.65
N VAL A 402 2.31 -3.86 24.90
CA VAL A 402 3.29 -3.52 23.86
C VAL A 402 3.91 -4.79 23.26
N HIS A 403 4.25 -5.79 24.07
CA HIS A 403 4.73 -7.08 23.57
C HIS A 403 3.69 -7.76 22.66
N SER A 404 2.42 -7.79 23.07
CA SER A 404 1.33 -8.35 22.27
C SER A 404 1.17 -7.60 20.95
N ALA A 405 1.24 -6.26 20.97
CA ALA A 405 1.19 -5.42 19.78
C ALA A 405 2.34 -5.74 18.81
N LEU A 406 3.57 -5.82 19.31
CA LEU A 406 4.76 -6.11 18.50
C LEU A 406 4.77 -7.54 17.96
N SER A 407 4.21 -8.52 18.70
CA SER A 407 4.08 -9.90 18.22
C SER A 407 3.13 -9.99 17.02
N SER A 408 1.95 -9.36 17.13
CA SER A 408 0.99 -9.26 16.02
C SER A 408 1.58 -8.49 14.84
N GLY A 409 2.19 -7.32 15.09
CA GLY A 409 2.87 -6.52 14.08
C GLY A 409 4.05 -7.24 13.42
N GLY A 410 4.79 -8.07 14.15
CA GLY A 410 5.95 -8.82 13.66
C GLY A 410 5.59 -9.80 12.55
N ILE A 411 4.47 -10.53 12.70
CA ILE A 411 3.96 -11.43 11.65
C ILE A 411 3.66 -10.64 10.37
N ILE A 412 3.08 -9.46 10.52
CA ILE A 412 2.67 -8.60 9.41
C ILE A 412 3.88 -7.99 8.71
N ILE A 413 4.88 -7.54 9.48
CA ILE A 413 6.17 -7.08 8.96
C ILE A 413 6.81 -8.20 8.14
N LEU A 414 6.84 -9.44 8.64
CA LEU A 414 7.42 -10.58 7.93
C LEU A 414 6.69 -10.89 6.63
N ILE A 415 5.35 -10.97 6.64
CA ILE A 415 4.55 -11.22 5.43
C ILE A 415 4.79 -10.10 4.40
N THR A 416 4.81 -8.85 4.84
CA THR A 416 5.00 -7.71 3.94
C THR A 416 6.41 -7.69 3.35
N ALA A 417 7.41 -7.98 4.18
CA ALA A 417 8.80 -8.12 3.74
C ALA A 417 8.95 -9.25 2.71
N ALA A 418 8.38 -10.43 2.96
CA ALA A 418 8.43 -11.56 2.03
C ALA A 418 7.75 -11.24 0.69
N GLY A 419 6.63 -10.52 0.71
CA GLY A 419 5.98 -10.07 -0.51
C GLY A 419 6.80 -9.02 -1.28
N GLY A 420 7.49 -8.13 -0.57
CA GLY A 420 8.46 -7.21 -1.18
C GLY A 420 9.67 -7.92 -1.76
N THR A 421 10.20 -8.94 -1.08
CA THR A 421 11.23 -9.83 -1.63
C THR A 421 10.77 -10.51 -2.92
N PHE A 422 9.56 -11.08 -2.93
CA PHE A 422 8.98 -11.68 -4.13
C PHE A 422 8.90 -10.68 -5.28
N GLY A 423 8.41 -9.46 -5.02
CA GLY A 423 8.41 -8.37 -5.99
C GLY A 423 9.80 -7.99 -6.47
N HIS A 424 10.79 -7.91 -5.58
CA HIS A 424 12.18 -7.58 -5.87
C HIS A 424 12.80 -8.58 -6.87
N VAL A 425 12.70 -9.88 -6.57
CA VAL A 425 13.27 -10.92 -7.44
C VAL A 425 12.51 -11.05 -8.76
N LEU A 426 11.21 -10.71 -8.80
CA LEU A 426 10.45 -10.64 -10.03
C LEU A 426 10.95 -9.54 -10.97
N ARG A 427 11.40 -8.38 -10.47
CA ARG A 427 11.96 -7.32 -11.35
C ARG A 427 13.22 -7.78 -12.04
N GLN A 428 14.06 -8.48 -11.30
CA GLN A 428 15.31 -9.06 -11.80
C GLN A 428 15.10 -10.08 -12.93
N THR A 429 13.86 -10.55 -13.16
CA THR A 429 13.53 -11.39 -14.33
C THR A 429 13.50 -10.62 -15.64
N GLY A 430 13.41 -9.28 -15.60
CA GLY A 430 13.19 -8.41 -16.75
C GLY A 430 11.73 -8.30 -17.21
N ILE A 431 10.76 -8.78 -16.42
CA ILE A 431 9.33 -8.80 -16.82
C ILE A 431 8.77 -7.41 -17.15
N ALA A 432 9.30 -6.36 -16.51
CA ALA A 432 8.93 -4.97 -16.76
C ALA A 432 9.03 -4.61 -18.25
N PHE A 433 10.20 -4.91 -18.83
CA PHE A 433 10.55 -4.58 -20.20
C PHE A 433 9.71 -5.40 -21.19
N THR A 434 9.55 -6.70 -20.90
CA THR A 434 8.71 -7.58 -21.74
C THR A 434 7.26 -7.14 -21.77
N ILE A 435 6.69 -6.68 -20.65
CA ILE A 435 5.31 -6.19 -20.63
C ILE A 435 5.19 -4.81 -21.28
N GLN A 436 6.18 -3.93 -21.10
CA GLN A 436 6.22 -2.63 -21.79
C GLN A 436 6.17 -2.79 -23.31
N ASP A 437 6.91 -3.74 -23.88
CA ASP A 437 6.90 -4.03 -25.32
C ASP A 437 5.55 -4.56 -25.82
N MET A 438 4.76 -5.20 -24.94
CA MET A 438 3.44 -5.75 -25.25
C MET A 438 2.30 -4.75 -25.01
N MET A 439 2.54 -3.67 -24.28
CA MET A 439 1.49 -2.72 -23.92
C MET A 439 1.24 -1.69 -25.04
N PRO A 440 -0.03 -1.45 -25.42
CA PRO A 440 -0.36 -0.30 -26.26
C PRO A 440 0.10 0.99 -25.59
N SER A 441 0.46 2.00 -26.37
CA SER A 441 0.91 3.34 -25.92
C SER A 441 -0.10 4.14 -25.08
N ALA A 442 -1.26 3.57 -24.73
CA ALA A 442 -2.27 4.19 -23.87
C ALA A 442 -1.94 4.02 -22.38
N GLN A 443 -1.29 5.04 -21.80
CA GLN A 443 -0.91 5.12 -20.38
C GLN A 443 -2.09 4.94 -19.40
N THR A 444 -3.31 5.33 -19.79
CA THR A 444 -4.53 5.19 -18.97
C THR A 444 -4.89 3.73 -18.63
N SER A 445 -4.33 2.76 -19.35
CA SER A 445 -4.58 1.33 -19.11
C SER A 445 -3.94 0.82 -17.81
N LEU A 446 -2.99 1.55 -17.22
CA LEU A 446 -2.28 1.12 -16.00
C LEU A 446 -3.15 1.14 -14.74
N ILE A 447 -4.11 2.08 -14.63
CA ILE A 447 -5.02 2.15 -13.47
C ILE A 447 -5.92 0.89 -13.43
N PRO A 448 -6.68 0.55 -14.51
CA PRO A 448 -7.42 -0.72 -14.55
C PRO A 448 -6.53 -1.95 -14.41
N LEU A 449 -5.34 -1.95 -15.00
CA LEU A 449 -4.42 -3.09 -14.93
C LEU A 449 -4.05 -3.42 -13.47
N GLY A 450 -3.65 -2.42 -12.69
CA GLY A 450 -3.33 -2.61 -11.27
C GLY A 450 -4.52 -3.12 -10.46
N PHE A 451 -5.71 -2.59 -10.72
CA PHE A 451 -6.95 -3.04 -10.10
C PHE A 451 -7.25 -4.51 -10.41
N PHE A 452 -7.25 -4.90 -11.69
CA PHE A 452 -7.61 -6.25 -12.11
C PHE A 452 -6.58 -7.30 -11.70
N ILE A 453 -5.29 -6.97 -11.74
CA ILE A 453 -4.24 -7.86 -11.24
C ILE A 453 -4.44 -8.09 -9.73
N CYS A 454 -4.66 -7.03 -8.95
CA CYS A 454 -4.93 -7.17 -7.53
C CYS A 454 -6.19 -8.00 -7.26
N MET A 455 -7.27 -7.75 -8.00
CA MET A 455 -8.53 -8.48 -7.91
C MET A 455 -8.36 -9.97 -8.21
N LEU A 456 -7.64 -10.32 -9.27
CA LEU A 456 -7.40 -11.72 -9.65
C LEU A 456 -6.60 -12.45 -8.57
N ILE A 457 -5.51 -11.85 -8.08
CA ILE A 457 -4.70 -12.43 -7.02
C ILE A 457 -5.53 -12.58 -5.74
N ARG A 458 -6.29 -11.55 -5.38
CA ARG A 458 -7.16 -11.57 -4.20
C ARG A 458 -8.21 -12.67 -4.27
N THR A 459 -8.83 -12.82 -5.42
CA THR A 459 -9.83 -13.85 -5.70
C THR A 459 -9.23 -15.23 -5.55
N ALA A 460 -7.98 -15.44 -5.99
CA ALA A 460 -7.31 -16.73 -5.81
C ALA A 460 -6.86 -16.96 -4.36
N GLN A 461 -6.22 -15.98 -3.72
CA GLN A 461 -5.41 -16.19 -2.52
C GLN A 461 -6.12 -15.83 -1.20
N GLY A 462 -7.11 -14.95 -1.19
CA GLY A 462 -7.90 -14.71 0.02
C GLY A 462 -7.42 -13.60 0.98
N SER A 463 -6.28 -12.95 0.77
CA SER A 463 -5.81 -11.83 1.62
C SER A 463 -5.68 -10.53 0.82
N ALA A 464 -6.33 -9.46 1.33
CA ALA A 464 -6.28 -8.14 0.70
C ALA A 464 -4.84 -7.58 0.70
N THR A 465 -4.16 -7.68 1.84
CA THR A 465 -2.78 -7.22 2.02
C THR A 465 -1.82 -7.92 1.08
N VAL A 466 -1.85 -9.27 1.05
CA VAL A 466 -0.97 -10.05 0.16
C VAL A 466 -1.25 -9.72 -1.30
N ALA A 467 -2.53 -9.63 -1.70
CA ALA A 467 -2.88 -9.30 -3.08
C ALA A 467 -2.38 -7.92 -3.53
N MET A 468 -2.47 -6.90 -2.67
CA MET A 468 -1.93 -5.56 -2.97
C MET A 468 -0.41 -5.60 -3.14
N ILE A 469 0.30 -6.25 -2.21
CA ILE A 469 1.76 -6.39 -2.23
C ILE A 469 2.23 -7.13 -3.48
N THR A 470 1.58 -8.23 -3.83
CA THR A 470 1.90 -9.00 -5.02
C THR A 470 1.57 -8.22 -6.29
N ALA A 471 0.43 -7.51 -6.34
CA ALA A 471 0.05 -6.70 -7.50
C ALA A 471 1.08 -5.60 -7.78
N ILE A 472 1.49 -4.83 -6.77
CA ILE A 472 2.52 -3.81 -6.97
C ILE A 472 3.90 -4.39 -7.28
N GLY A 473 4.22 -5.58 -6.75
CA GLY A 473 5.42 -6.32 -7.15
C GLY A 473 5.48 -6.61 -8.64
N ILE A 474 4.31 -6.83 -9.28
CA ILE A 474 4.18 -7.11 -10.72
C ILE A 474 4.15 -5.83 -11.54
N ILE A 475 3.31 -4.85 -11.17
CA ILE A 475 3.09 -3.66 -12.00
C ILE A 475 4.08 -2.54 -11.73
N GLY A 476 4.68 -2.47 -10.54
CA GLY A 476 5.62 -1.42 -10.14
C GLY A 476 6.76 -1.23 -11.15
N PRO A 477 7.42 -2.30 -11.62
CA PRO A 477 8.46 -2.18 -12.64
C PRO A 477 7.96 -1.58 -13.97
N ILE A 478 6.73 -1.90 -14.38
CA ILE A 478 6.13 -1.36 -15.61
C ILE A 478 5.93 0.14 -15.47
N ILE A 479 5.42 0.57 -14.31
CA ILE A 479 5.16 1.97 -13.98
C ILE A 479 6.46 2.78 -13.95
N ALA A 480 7.53 2.23 -13.39
CA ALA A 480 8.81 2.91 -13.26
C ALA A 480 9.49 3.23 -14.61
N GLY A 481 9.21 2.44 -15.65
CA GLY A 481 9.76 2.68 -17.00
C GLY A 481 8.85 3.48 -17.92
N GLN A 482 7.78 4.11 -17.42
CA GLN A 482 6.91 4.98 -18.21
C GLN A 482 6.81 6.39 -17.62
N THR A 483 6.76 7.39 -18.49
CA THR A 483 6.41 8.76 -18.11
C THR A 483 4.89 8.90 -18.06
N LEU A 484 4.33 8.96 -16.84
CA LEU A 484 2.88 9.06 -16.65
C LEU A 484 2.38 10.50 -16.81
N ASN A 485 1.23 10.66 -17.49
CA ASN A 485 0.51 11.94 -17.56
C ASN A 485 -0.31 12.28 -16.29
N TYR A 486 -0.19 11.47 -15.24
CA TYR A 486 -0.88 11.65 -13.96
C TYR A 486 -0.04 11.08 -12.83
N HIS A 487 -0.30 11.53 -11.61
CA HIS A 487 0.44 11.10 -10.43
C HIS A 487 0.17 9.61 -10.12
N PRO A 488 1.22 8.82 -9.78
CA PRO A 488 1.11 7.37 -9.54
C PRO A 488 0.13 6.96 -8.42
N ILE A 489 -0.29 7.91 -7.57
CA ILE A 489 -1.29 7.70 -6.52
C ILE A 489 -2.59 7.08 -7.03
N TYR A 490 -3.05 7.41 -8.24
CA TYR A 490 -4.28 6.84 -8.79
C TYR A 490 -4.16 5.34 -9.04
N ILE A 491 -2.98 4.86 -9.43
CA ILE A 491 -2.72 3.43 -9.60
C ILE A 491 -2.64 2.75 -8.22
N ALA A 492 -1.97 3.39 -7.24
CA ALA A 492 -1.87 2.88 -5.88
C ALA A 492 -3.26 2.70 -5.22
N LEU A 493 -4.13 3.71 -5.34
CA LEU A 493 -5.50 3.66 -4.82
C LEU A 493 -6.36 2.64 -5.59
N ALA A 494 -6.15 2.49 -6.89
CA ALA A 494 -6.83 1.47 -7.69
C ALA A 494 -6.41 0.05 -7.31
N ILE A 495 -5.14 -0.20 -6.99
CA ILE A 495 -4.68 -1.47 -6.40
C ILE A 495 -5.41 -1.72 -5.07
N GLY A 496 -5.49 -0.70 -4.21
CA GLY A 496 -6.23 -0.76 -2.95
C GLY A 496 -7.71 -1.16 -3.15
N CYS A 497 -8.39 -0.51 -4.09
CA CYS A 497 -9.76 -0.84 -4.48
C CYS A 497 -9.89 -2.24 -5.08
N GLY A 498 -8.89 -2.70 -5.85
CA GLY A 498 -8.83 -4.02 -6.48
C GLY A 498 -8.74 -5.16 -5.46
N SER A 499 -8.35 -4.89 -4.22
CA SER A 499 -8.30 -5.89 -3.14
C SER A 499 -9.67 -6.23 -2.53
N LYS A 500 -10.77 -5.62 -3.01
CA LYS A 500 -12.13 -5.75 -2.44
C LYS A 500 -13.08 -6.69 -3.16
N PRO A 501 -13.14 -6.70 -4.50
CA PRO A 501 -14.09 -7.56 -5.19
C PRO A 501 -13.82 -9.05 -4.88
N ILE A 502 -14.88 -9.84 -4.93
CA ILE A 502 -14.83 -11.32 -4.90
C ILE A 502 -14.15 -11.87 -3.62
N SER A 503 -14.57 -11.38 -2.46
CA SER A 503 -14.31 -12.04 -1.17
C SER A 503 -15.19 -13.30 -1.06
N TRP A 504 -14.60 -14.49 -0.95
CA TRP A 504 -15.31 -15.77 -0.83
C TRP A 504 -14.59 -16.69 0.16
N MET A 505 -14.89 -17.99 0.20
CA MET A 505 -14.47 -18.91 1.27
C MET A 505 -12.94 -19.07 1.46
N ASN A 506 -12.12 -18.61 0.52
CA ASN A 506 -10.67 -18.58 0.70
C ASN A 506 -10.18 -17.38 1.53
N ASP A 507 -11.06 -16.43 1.83
CA ASP A 507 -10.77 -15.18 2.51
C ASP A 507 -10.98 -15.30 4.03
N SER A 508 -9.95 -15.00 4.82
CA SER A 508 -10.10 -14.97 6.28
C SER A 508 -11.10 -13.91 6.75
N GLY A 509 -11.16 -12.76 6.08
CA GLY A 509 -12.14 -11.71 6.35
C GLY A 509 -13.59 -12.16 6.09
N PHE A 510 -13.81 -13.02 5.09
CA PHE A 510 -15.12 -13.62 4.84
C PHE A 510 -15.58 -14.45 6.04
N TRP A 511 -14.68 -15.24 6.62
CA TRP A 511 -14.98 -16.06 7.80
C TRP A 511 -15.16 -15.26 9.08
N VAL A 512 -14.30 -14.25 9.31
CA VAL A 512 -14.45 -13.37 10.47
C VAL A 512 -15.81 -12.68 10.43
N ILE A 513 -16.19 -12.10 9.28
CA ILE A 513 -17.48 -11.44 9.14
C ILE A 513 -18.61 -12.45 9.32
N SER A 514 -18.57 -13.60 8.64
CA SER A 514 -19.67 -14.57 8.64
C SER A 514 -19.91 -15.16 10.03
N LYS A 515 -18.85 -15.60 10.72
CA LYS A 515 -18.96 -16.24 12.04
C LYS A 515 -19.40 -15.25 13.10
N MET A 516 -18.78 -14.08 13.15
CA MET A 516 -19.09 -13.09 14.18
C MET A 516 -20.47 -12.45 14.00
N SER A 517 -20.89 -12.21 12.75
CA SER A 517 -22.23 -11.69 12.46
C SER A 517 -23.32 -12.77 12.46
N GLY A 518 -22.94 -14.05 12.43
CA GLY A 518 -23.85 -15.17 12.27
C GLY A 518 -24.44 -15.29 10.87
N LEU A 519 -23.85 -14.66 9.84
CA LEU A 519 -24.29 -14.79 8.43
C LEU A 519 -23.90 -16.16 7.86
N THR A 520 -24.81 -16.76 7.10
CA THR A 520 -24.52 -17.96 6.30
C THR A 520 -23.62 -17.61 5.11
N GLU A 521 -22.94 -18.59 4.54
CA GLU A 521 -22.09 -18.39 3.36
C GLU A 521 -22.88 -17.79 2.18
N LYS A 522 -24.12 -18.23 1.98
CA LYS A 522 -24.99 -17.70 0.92
C LYS A 522 -25.38 -16.25 1.15
N GLU A 523 -25.66 -15.86 2.40
CA GLU A 523 -25.94 -14.46 2.74
C GLU A 523 -24.69 -13.59 2.60
N MET A 524 -23.53 -14.10 2.99
CA MET A 524 -22.25 -13.42 2.81
C MET A 524 -21.94 -13.15 1.34
N LEU A 525 -22.05 -14.16 0.48
CA LEU A 525 -21.84 -14.01 -0.96
C LEU A 525 -22.81 -12.99 -1.57
N LYS A 526 -24.09 -13.02 -1.15
CA LYS A 526 -25.08 -12.07 -1.65
C LYS A 526 -24.87 -10.65 -1.15
N ALA A 527 -24.64 -10.48 0.14
CA ALA A 527 -24.61 -9.17 0.78
C ALA A 527 -23.21 -8.57 0.77
N ASN A 528 -22.24 -9.24 1.40
CA ASN A 528 -20.88 -8.73 1.60
C ASN A 528 -20.05 -8.74 0.31
N THR A 529 -20.01 -9.87 -0.40
CA THR A 529 -19.17 -9.99 -1.60
C THR A 529 -19.63 -9.05 -2.71
N THR A 530 -20.94 -8.93 -2.92
CA THR A 530 -21.52 -7.95 -3.85
C THR A 530 -21.17 -6.52 -3.45
N MET A 531 -21.22 -6.20 -2.14
CA MET A 531 -20.81 -4.89 -1.64
C MET A 531 -19.35 -4.60 -1.99
N GLY A 532 -18.44 -5.56 -1.77
CA GLY A 532 -17.02 -5.42 -2.10
C GLY A 532 -16.79 -5.16 -3.59
N ILE A 533 -17.54 -5.82 -4.48
CA ILE A 533 -17.49 -5.58 -5.94
C ILE A 533 -17.92 -4.15 -6.26
N ILE A 534 -19.03 -3.67 -5.70
CA ILE A 534 -19.55 -2.32 -5.92
C ILE A 534 -18.53 -1.28 -5.46
N MET A 535 -18.06 -1.40 -4.21
CA MET A 535 -17.12 -0.46 -3.61
C MET A 535 -15.79 -0.42 -4.36
N GLY A 536 -15.25 -1.59 -4.73
CA GLY A 536 -14.03 -1.68 -5.53
C GLY A 536 -14.19 -1.02 -6.90
N THR A 537 -15.31 -1.30 -7.60
CA THR A 537 -15.57 -0.75 -8.94
C THR A 537 -15.78 0.76 -8.90
N VAL A 538 -16.52 1.28 -7.91
CA VAL A 538 -16.67 2.73 -7.71
C VAL A 538 -15.31 3.37 -7.46
N GLY A 539 -14.47 2.75 -6.64
CA GLY A 539 -13.11 3.23 -6.37
C GLY A 539 -12.25 3.29 -7.64
N LEU A 540 -12.33 2.27 -8.50
CA LEU A 540 -11.66 2.27 -9.81
C LEU A 540 -12.13 3.44 -10.68
N VAL A 541 -13.45 3.65 -10.79
CA VAL A 541 -14.03 4.74 -11.58
C VAL A 541 -13.57 6.10 -11.04
N VAL A 542 -13.59 6.30 -9.73
CA VAL A 542 -13.10 7.53 -9.08
C VAL A 542 -11.63 7.76 -9.37
N CYS A 543 -10.78 6.73 -9.36
CA CYS A 543 -9.36 6.87 -9.71
C CYS A 543 -9.16 7.26 -11.18
N ILE A 544 -9.91 6.66 -12.10
CA ILE A 544 -9.84 6.99 -13.53
C ILE A 544 -10.28 8.44 -13.77
N ILE A 545 -11.41 8.86 -13.18
CA ILE A 545 -11.90 10.24 -13.30
C ILE A 545 -10.90 11.21 -12.66
N GLY A 546 -10.44 10.90 -11.45
CA GLY A 546 -9.45 11.70 -10.73
C GLY A 546 -8.20 11.94 -11.56
N SER A 547 -7.64 10.89 -12.18
CA SER A 547 -6.45 11.00 -13.03
C SER A 547 -6.60 11.94 -14.22
N LYS A 548 -7.83 12.17 -14.70
CA LYS A 548 -8.13 13.06 -15.83
C LYS A 548 -8.47 14.49 -15.39
N VAL A 549 -9.19 14.63 -14.29
CA VAL A 549 -9.69 15.93 -13.80
C VAL A 549 -8.64 16.66 -12.96
N LEU A 550 -7.88 15.90 -12.15
CA LEU A 550 -6.85 16.41 -11.25
C LEU A 550 -5.59 15.52 -11.40
N PRO A 551 -4.77 15.68 -12.46
CA PRO A 551 -3.67 14.75 -12.70
C PRO A 551 -2.57 14.79 -11.62
N LEU A 552 -2.50 15.84 -10.79
CA LEU A 552 -1.55 15.98 -9.66
C LEU A 552 -0.07 15.89 -10.06
N ILE A 553 0.28 16.31 -11.28
CA ILE A 553 1.66 16.42 -11.79
C ILE A 553 2.18 17.85 -11.73
#